data_AF-A0A929DW98-F1
#
_entry.id   AF-A0A929DW98-F1
#
_cell.length_a   1.000
_cell.length_b   1.000
_cell.length_c   1.000
_cell.angle_alpha   90.00
_cell.angle_beta   90.00
_cell.angle_gamma   90.00
#
_symmetry.space_group_name_H-M   'P 1'
#
loop_
_entity.id
_entity.type
_entity.pdbx_description
1 polymer ?
#
loop_
_entity_poly.entity_id
_entity_poly.type
_entity_poly.pdbx_seq_one_letter_code
_entity_poly.pdbx_strand_id
1 'polypeptide(L)'
;MRKLVLGLLLTLGFAHAFAGLQGDEKRVLIYTKNGEGYVHENIAASVAAMEKICAGEGIKTDVSDIPSVFTPENLKRYDAIIFSNSNNEGFDTQEQKKAFQEYIRSGGGFMAIHSANATEREWPWY
;
A
#
# COMPACT_ATOMS: atom_id res chain seq x y z
N MET A 1 41.71 51.52 -30.77
CA MET A 1 41.02 50.36 -31.36
C MET A 1 41.79 49.08 -31.06
N ARG A 2 41.24 48.13 -30.30
CA ARG A 2 41.60 46.70 -30.39
C ARG A 2 40.44 45.88 -29.82
N LYS A 3 40.04 44.83 -30.55
CA LYS A 3 38.79 44.09 -30.32
C LYS A 3 38.99 42.91 -29.35
N LEU A 4 37.87 42.45 -28.82
CA LEU A 4 37.70 41.22 -28.03
C LEU A 4 38.41 39.99 -28.64
N VAL A 5 39.15 39.28 -27.78
CA VAL A 5 39.43 37.82 -27.81
C VAL A 5 39.85 37.45 -26.37
N LEU A 6 39.41 36.38 -25.71
CA LEU A 6 38.43 35.34 -26.04
C LEU A 6 37.61 35.02 -24.77
N GLY A 7 36.39 34.48 -24.89
CA GLY A 7 35.68 33.82 -23.78
C GLY A 7 35.24 32.41 -24.18
N LEU A 8 35.60 31.40 -23.38
CA LEU A 8 34.95 30.08 -23.33
C LEU A 8 35.52 29.27 -22.14
N LEU A 9 34.81 29.20 -21.00
CA LEU A 9 35.14 28.25 -19.92
C LEU A 9 33.91 28.02 -19.02
N LEU A 10 33.63 26.73 -18.75
CA LEU A 10 32.57 26.17 -17.90
C LEU A 10 31.11 26.45 -18.27
N THR A 11 30.56 25.63 -19.18
CA THR A 11 29.13 25.24 -19.18
C THR A 11 28.89 23.72 -19.12
N LEU A 12 29.95 22.90 -18.99
CA LEU A 12 29.82 21.46 -18.67
C LEU A 12 29.88 21.24 -17.16
N GLY A 13 28.71 21.28 -16.50
CA GLY A 13 28.62 21.02 -15.06
C GLY A 13 27.22 20.79 -14.48
N PHE A 14 26.15 20.92 -15.28
CA PHE A 14 24.77 20.97 -14.75
C PHE A 14 23.83 19.90 -15.34
N ALA A 15 24.34 18.69 -15.57
CA ALA A 15 23.58 17.57 -16.16
C ALA A 15 23.59 16.26 -15.34
N HIS A 16 24.22 16.25 -14.15
CA HIS A 16 24.45 15.02 -13.36
C HIS A 16 23.69 14.97 -12.00
N ALA A 17 22.71 15.85 -11.79
CA ALA A 17 21.98 15.97 -10.52
C ALA A 17 20.46 15.76 -10.65
N PHE A 18 20.03 14.75 -11.44
CA PHE A 18 18.65 14.26 -11.47
C PHE A 18 18.52 12.73 -11.27
N ALA A 19 19.61 12.04 -10.94
CA ALA A 19 19.59 10.65 -10.49
C ALA A 19 19.62 10.63 -8.95
N GLY A 20 18.45 10.57 -8.29
CA GLY A 20 18.40 10.56 -6.83
C GLY A 20 17.06 10.82 -6.14
N LEU A 21 15.97 11.05 -6.89
CA LEU A 21 14.60 11.15 -6.33
C LEU A 21 13.62 10.18 -7.00
N GLN A 22 14.05 8.93 -7.21
CA GLN A 22 13.09 7.83 -7.13
C GLN A 22 12.75 7.67 -5.65
N GLY A 23 11.59 8.21 -5.25
CA GLY A 23 11.01 7.86 -3.95
C GLY A 23 10.75 6.34 -3.90
N ASP A 24 10.79 5.76 -2.71
CA ASP A 24 10.56 4.32 -2.54
C ASP A 24 9.28 3.87 -3.24
N GLU A 25 9.40 2.76 -3.98
CA GLU A 25 8.35 2.20 -4.80
C GLU A 25 7.12 1.86 -3.96
N LYS A 26 6.04 2.62 -4.17
CA LYS A 26 4.84 2.52 -3.35
C LYS A 26 4.15 1.17 -3.52
N ARG A 27 3.70 0.59 -2.41
CA ARG A 27 3.05 -0.71 -2.40
C ARG A 27 1.87 -0.78 -1.45
N VAL A 28 0.80 -1.45 -1.87
CA VAL A 28 -0.37 -1.74 -1.03
C VAL A 28 -0.70 -3.22 -0.98
N LEU A 29 -1.23 -3.68 0.15
CA LEU A 29 -1.81 -5.01 0.32
C LEU A 29 -3.32 -4.91 0.17
N ILE A 30 -3.90 -5.57 -0.84
CA ILE A 30 -5.34 -5.72 -0.98
C ILE A 30 -5.76 -7.02 -0.26
N TYR A 31 -6.50 -6.88 0.83
CA TYR A 31 -6.93 -7.98 1.68
C TYR A 31 -8.42 -8.25 1.55
N THR A 32 -8.79 -9.52 1.41
CA THR A 32 -10.15 -9.94 1.00
C THR A 32 -10.76 -11.06 1.85
N LYS A 33 -10.10 -11.47 2.95
CA LYS A 33 -10.62 -12.55 3.81
C LYS A 33 -12.03 -12.25 4.32
N ASN A 34 -12.88 -13.26 4.25
CA ASN A 34 -14.16 -13.29 4.92
C ASN A 34 -14.16 -14.45 5.93
N GLY A 35 -14.76 -14.23 7.11
CA GLY A 35 -15.07 -15.27 8.08
C GLY A 35 -16.34 -16.06 7.73
N GLU A 36 -16.94 -16.75 8.70
CA GLU A 36 -18.17 -17.52 8.44
C GLU A 36 -19.35 -16.59 8.13
N GLY A 37 -19.91 -16.66 6.93
CA GLY A 37 -21.08 -15.85 6.55
C GLY A 37 -21.16 -15.52 5.06
N TYR A 38 -21.71 -14.35 4.75
CA TYR A 38 -21.88 -13.89 3.38
C TYR A 38 -20.58 -13.32 2.81
N VAL A 39 -20.15 -13.88 1.66
CA VAL A 39 -19.00 -13.45 0.87
C VAL A 39 -19.51 -12.74 -0.38
N HIS A 40 -18.98 -11.56 -0.69
CA HIS A 40 -19.45 -10.77 -1.84
C HIS A 40 -18.94 -11.31 -3.18
N GLU A 41 -19.85 -11.55 -4.12
CA GLU A 41 -19.50 -11.94 -5.50
C GLU A 41 -18.65 -10.90 -6.24
N ASN A 42 -18.68 -9.63 -5.81
CA ASN A 42 -17.95 -8.54 -6.45
C ASN A 42 -16.47 -8.41 -6.03
N ILE A 43 -15.95 -9.26 -5.14
CA ILE A 43 -14.55 -9.17 -4.65
C ILE A 43 -13.56 -9.11 -5.81
N ALA A 44 -13.66 -10.01 -6.79
CA ALA A 44 -12.77 -10.03 -7.95
C ALA A 44 -12.83 -8.73 -8.77
N ALA A 45 -14.01 -8.14 -8.93
CA ALA A 45 -14.18 -6.86 -9.62
C ALA A 45 -13.64 -5.67 -8.79
N SER A 46 -13.77 -5.71 -7.47
CA SER A 46 -13.23 -4.68 -6.57
C SER A 46 -11.70 -4.73 -6.51
N VAL A 47 -11.10 -5.92 -6.45
CA VAL A 47 -9.65 -6.12 -6.57
C VAL A 47 -9.15 -5.57 -7.89
N ALA A 48 -9.69 -6.01 -9.03
CA ALA A 48 -9.27 -5.56 -10.35
C ALA A 48 -9.42 -4.03 -10.55
N ALA A 49 -10.44 -3.42 -9.95
CA ALA A 49 -10.59 -1.97 -9.94
C ALA A 49 -9.48 -1.26 -9.14
N MET A 50 -9.14 -1.77 -7.94
CA MET A 50 -8.06 -1.21 -7.13
C MET A 50 -6.68 -1.42 -7.77
N GLU A 51 -6.40 -2.59 -8.34
CA GLU A 51 -5.17 -2.85 -9.09
C GLU A 51 -5.01 -1.89 -10.27
N LYS A 52 -6.09 -1.64 -11.02
CA LYS A 52 -6.08 -0.67 -12.12
C LYS A 52 -5.81 0.76 -11.64
N ILE A 53 -6.39 1.17 -10.52
CA ILE A 53 -6.15 2.50 -9.91
C ILE A 53 -4.69 2.61 -9.46
N CYS A 54 -4.21 1.66 -8.67
CA CYS A 54 -2.84 1.63 -8.18
C CYS A 54 -1.81 1.63 -9.32
N ALA A 55 -2.01 0.83 -10.37
CA ALA A 55 -1.14 0.80 -11.54
C ALA A 55 -1.10 2.15 -12.29
N GLY A 56 -2.21 2.89 -12.34
CA GLY A 56 -2.26 4.24 -12.90
C GLY A 56 -1.42 5.27 -12.13
N GLU A 57 -1.29 5.09 -10.81
CA GLU A 57 -0.50 5.93 -9.91
C GLU A 57 0.93 5.39 -9.67
N GLY A 58 1.35 4.32 -10.37
CA GLY A 58 2.66 3.69 -10.19
C GLY A 58 2.83 2.92 -8.87
N ILE A 59 1.73 2.57 -8.20
CA ILE A 59 1.69 1.83 -6.94
C ILE A 59 1.58 0.32 -7.24
N LYS A 60 2.43 -0.51 -6.63
CA LYS A 60 2.33 -1.96 -6.71
C LYS A 60 1.27 -2.52 -5.77
N THR A 61 0.60 -3.58 -6.20
CA THR A 61 -0.36 -4.34 -5.40
C THR A 61 0.17 -5.74 -5.12
N ASP A 62 -0.02 -6.21 -3.89
CA ASP A 62 -0.07 -7.64 -3.59
C ASP A 62 -1.51 -7.94 -3.09
N VAL A 63 -2.09 -9.08 -3.47
CA VAL A 63 -3.47 -9.48 -3.08
C VAL A 63 -3.42 -10.71 -2.19
N SER A 64 -4.24 -10.76 -1.14
CA SER A 64 -4.34 -11.93 -0.24
C SER A 64 -5.73 -12.08 0.38
N ASP A 65 -6.13 -13.31 0.66
CA ASP A 65 -7.20 -13.74 1.58
C ASP A 65 -6.65 -14.56 2.76
N ILE A 66 -5.32 -14.74 2.84
CA ILE A 66 -4.63 -15.58 3.82
C ILE A 66 -4.10 -14.71 4.98
N PRO A 67 -4.54 -14.93 6.25
CA PRO A 67 -4.11 -14.11 7.40
C PRO A 67 -2.62 -14.20 7.75
N SER A 68 -1.90 -15.23 7.29
CA SER A 68 -0.47 -15.38 7.54
C SER A 68 0.40 -14.28 6.93
N VAL A 69 -0.17 -13.39 6.10
CA VAL A 69 0.51 -12.17 5.63
C VAL A 69 0.66 -11.11 6.73
N PHE A 70 -0.08 -11.18 7.83
CA PHE A 70 0.00 -10.23 8.94
C PHE A 70 1.12 -10.59 9.92
N THR A 71 2.36 -10.42 9.45
CA THR A 71 3.58 -10.44 10.28
C THR A 71 4.25 -9.06 10.26
N PRO A 72 4.87 -8.58 11.35
CA PRO A 72 5.54 -7.28 11.36
C PRO A 72 6.59 -7.12 10.24
N GLU A 73 7.25 -8.21 9.86
CA GLU A 73 8.26 -8.26 8.80
C GLU A 73 7.65 -8.05 7.42
N ASN A 74 6.52 -8.69 7.14
CA ASN A 74 5.83 -8.53 5.86
C ASN A 74 5.10 -7.18 5.77
N LEU A 75 4.48 -6.71 6.87
CA LEU A 75 3.72 -5.46 6.86
C LEU A 75 4.59 -4.21 6.60
N LYS A 76 5.87 -4.24 6.97
CA LYS A 76 6.87 -3.19 6.64
C LYS A 76 7.03 -2.92 5.12
N ARG A 77 6.54 -3.82 4.26
CA ARG A 77 6.61 -3.70 2.80
C ARG A 77 5.53 -2.79 2.20
N TYR A 78 4.52 -2.37 2.98
CA TYR A 78 3.32 -1.73 2.45
C TYR A 78 3.08 -0.34 3.04
N ASP A 79 2.90 0.66 2.17
CA ASP A 79 2.50 2.01 2.55
C ASP A 79 1.04 2.08 3.03
N ALA A 80 0.18 1.20 2.47
CA ALA A 80 -1.20 1.05 2.92
C ALA A 80 -1.71 -0.40 2.82
N ILE A 81 -2.73 -0.72 3.63
CA ILE A 81 -3.51 -1.95 3.54
C ILE A 81 -4.96 -1.59 3.18
N ILE A 82 -5.53 -2.30 2.21
CA ILE A 82 -6.87 -2.07 1.68
C ILE A 82 -7.71 -3.31 1.99
N PHE A 83 -8.67 -3.21 2.91
CA PHE A 83 -9.64 -4.26 3.15
C PHE A 83 -10.77 -4.12 2.12
N SER A 84 -10.78 -4.98 1.10
CA SER A 84 -11.74 -4.97 0.01
C SER A 84 -12.82 -6.03 0.25
N ASN A 85 -13.98 -5.59 0.78
CA ASN A 85 -15.12 -6.45 1.10
C ASN A 85 -14.75 -7.67 1.98
N SER A 86 -13.77 -7.51 2.88
CA SER A 86 -13.58 -8.42 4.01
C SER A 86 -14.81 -8.37 4.93
N ASN A 87 -15.05 -9.40 5.73
CA ASN A 87 -16.23 -9.46 6.60
C ASN A 87 -16.01 -10.48 7.73
N ASN A 88 -16.71 -10.32 8.85
CA ASN A 88 -16.65 -11.23 10.01
C ASN A 88 -15.18 -11.46 10.45
N GLU A 89 -14.72 -12.71 10.62
CA GLU A 89 -13.35 -13.01 11.08
C GLU A 89 -12.29 -12.64 10.02
N GLY A 90 -11.59 -11.53 10.25
CA GLY A 90 -10.51 -11.04 9.39
C GLY A 90 -9.15 -11.67 9.72
N PHE A 91 -8.99 -12.26 10.91
CA PHE A 91 -7.73 -12.84 11.38
C PHE A 91 -7.96 -14.17 12.11
N ASP A 92 -7.00 -15.09 11.99
CA ASP A 92 -7.04 -16.40 12.66
C ASP A 92 -6.44 -16.35 14.07
N THR A 93 -5.51 -15.42 14.35
CA THR A 93 -4.80 -15.34 15.64
C THR A 93 -4.70 -13.93 16.21
N GLN A 94 -4.43 -13.84 17.53
CA GLN A 94 -4.25 -12.56 18.22
C GLN A 94 -2.96 -11.84 17.82
N GLU A 95 -1.94 -12.58 17.38
CA GLU A 95 -0.68 -12.05 16.88
C GLU A 95 -0.88 -11.31 15.55
N GLN A 96 -1.74 -11.83 14.68
CA GLN A 96 -2.10 -11.18 13.41
C GLN A 96 -2.90 -9.89 13.66
N LYS A 97 -3.88 -9.94 14.57
CA LYS A 97 -4.62 -8.76 15.06
C LYS A 97 -3.66 -7.71 15.63
N LYS A 98 -2.72 -8.13 16.47
CA LYS A 98 -1.69 -7.26 17.05
C LYS A 98 -0.78 -6.65 15.98
N ALA A 99 -0.33 -7.42 14.99
CA ALA A 99 0.52 -6.92 13.90
C ALA A 99 -0.20 -5.86 13.06
N PHE A 100 -1.48 -6.06 12.73
CA PHE A 100 -2.31 -5.04 12.09
C PHE A 100 -2.49 -3.79 12.98
N GLN A 101 -2.78 -3.97 14.27
CA GLN A 101 -2.92 -2.87 15.22
C GLN A 101 -1.63 -2.05 15.38
N GLU A 102 -0.47 -2.70 15.42
CA GLU A 102 0.84 -2.04 15.50
C GLU A 102 1.21 -1.34 14.19
N TYR A 103 0.84 -1.89 13.03
CA TYR A 103 0.98 -1.23 11.73
C TYR A 103 0.22 0.10 11.67
N ILE A 104 -1.07 0.11 12.06
CA ILE A 104 -1.90 1.32 12.11
C ILE A 104 -1.33 2.34 13.11
N ARG A 105 -0.97 1.90 14.33
CA ARG A 105 -0.37 2.78 15.35
C ARG A 105 0.98 3.37 14.94
N SER A 106 1.69 2.71 14.02
CA SER A 106 2.96 3.16 13.47
C SER A 106 2.80 4.09 12.26
N GLY A 107 1.56 4.46 11.89
CA GLY A 107 1.26 5.38 10.78
C GLY A 107 1.08 4.72 9.41
N GLY A 108 0.91 3.39 9.35
CA GLY A 108 0.56 2.69 8.12
C GLY A 108 -0.83 3.09 7.59
N GLY A 109 -0.96 3.26 6.27
CA GLY A 109 -2.22 3.66 5.64
C GLY A 109 -3.29 2.57 5.69
N PHE A 110 -4.56 2.96 5.81
CA PHE A 110 -5.67 2.00 5.82
C PHE A 110 -6.85 2.50 5.01
N MET A 111 -7.46 1.59 4.25
CA MET A 111 -8.69 1.81 3.51
C MET A 111 -9.63 0.62 3.72
N ALA A 112 -10.86 0.88 4.16
CA ALA A 112 -11.91 -0.12 4.30
C ALA A 112 -12.99 0.11 3.23
N ILE A 113 -13.27 -0.90 2.40
CA ILE A 113 -14.29 -0.84 1.35
C ILE A 113 -15.50 -1.67 1.77
N HIS A 114 -16.66 -1.00 1.83
CA HIS A 114 -17.97 -1.60 2.10
C HIS A 114 -17.97 -2.49 3.35
N SER A 115 -18.20 -3.80 3.24
CA SER A 115 -18.29 -4.73 4.39
C SER A 115 -17.02 -4.88 5.20
N ALA A 116 -15.89 -4.30 4.78
CA ALA A 116 -14.74 -4.17 5.65
C ALA A 116 -15.07 -3.47 6.98
N ASN A 117 -16.10 -2.63 7.04
CA ASN A 117 -16.63 -2.04 8.28
C ASN A 117 -17.30 -3.05 9.25
N ALA A 118 -17.52 -4.28 8.80
CA ALA A 118 -18.17 -5.37 9.51
C ALA A 118 -17.22 -6.54 9.81
N THR A 119 -15.94 -6.37 9.50
CA THR A 119 -14.86 -7.26 9.96
C THR A 119 -14.67 -7.09 11.47
N GLU A 120 -14.34 -8.16 12.18
CA GLU A 120 -13.91 -8.17 13.60
C GLU A 120 -14.85 -7.44 14.60
N ARG A 121 -16.16 -7.56 14.43
CA ARG A 121 -17.20 -6.85 15.22
C ARG A 121 -17.04 -6.94 16.75
N GLU A 122 -16.56 -8.08 17.25
CA GLU A 122 -16.38 -8.34 18.68
C GLU A 122 -15.02 -7.85 19.22
N TRP A 123 -14.22 -7.16 18.39
CA TRP A 123 -12.92 -6.61 18.77
C TRP A 123 -12.99 -5.06 18.86
N PRO A 124 -13.16 -4.46 20.06
CA PRO A 124 -13.47 -3.03 20.22
C PRO A 124 -12.38 -2.03 19.80
N TRP A 125 -11.28 -2.50 19.19
CA TRP A 125 -10.25 -1.66 18.62
C TRP A 125 -10.43 -1.45 17.09
N TYR A 126 -11.11 -2.38 16.42
CA TYR A 126 -11.40 -2.32 14.99
C TYR A 126 -12.49 -1.30 14.69
#